data_AF-A0A1H8FM73-F1
#
_entry.id   AF-A0A1H8FM73-F1
#
_cell.length_a   1.000
_cell.length_b   1.000
_cell.length_c   1.000
_cell.angle_alpha   90.00
_cell.angle_beta   90.00
_cell.angle_gamma   90.00
#
_symmetry.space_group_name_H-M   'P 1'
#
loop_
_entity.id
_entity.type
_entity.pdbx_description
1 polymer ?
#
loop_
_entity_poly.entity_id
_entity_poly.type
_entity_poly.pdbx_seq_one_letter_code
_entity_poly.pdbx_strand_id
1 'polypeptide(L)'
;MKTILSCCLVIILAVSCQMKQNQNSDESIDENMSVDNTETCMVDTVKATAIFWIDKAEAKHCKDSGLRTIKAKVFIHENGKVDFLSFTKKQSSGVEKYILHHLDKFQISKRMLEGGYIQTGEQFVQLRCMREKLQAMQ
;
A
#
# COMPACT_ATOMS: atom_id res chain seq x y z
N MET A 1 -63.80 -12.06 2.12
CA MET A 1 -62.85 -12.33 1.03
C MET A 1 -61.74 -11.29 1.10
N LYS A 2 -60.49 -11.76 1.28
CA LYS A 2 -59.22 -11.19 0.77
C LYS A 2 -58.84 -9.76 1.23
N THR A 3 -57.66 -9.45 1.73
CA THR A 3 -56.43 -10.17 2.04
C THR A 3 -55.54 -9.18 2.79
N ILE A 4 -54.99 -9.62 3.91
CA ILE A 4 -53.78 -9.11 4.56
C ILE A 4 -52.66 -9.11 3.50
N LEU A 5 -52.22 -7.94 3.05
CA LEU A 5 -51.06 -7.82 2.15
C LEU A 5 -50.36 -6.47 2.30
N SER A 6 -50.00 -6.11 3.54
CA SER A 6 -49.29 -4.85 3.83
C SER A 6 -47.94 -5.03 4.53
N CYS A 7 -47.38 -6.25 4.62
CA CYS A 7 -46.13 -6.49 5.36
C CYS A 7 -45.01 -7.20 4.57
N CYS A 8 -45.08 -7.31 3.26
CA CYS A 8 -44.10 -8.10 2.48
C CYS A 8 -43.12 -7.30 1.61
N LEU A 9 -42.94 -5.98 1.82
CA LEU A 9 -42.00 -5.16 1.04
C LEU A 9 -40.65 -4.87 1.74
N VAL A 10 -40.24 -5.68 2.72
CA VAL A 10 -38.96 -5.48 3.46
C VAL A 10 -37.92 -6.59 3.18
N ILE A 11 -38.17 -7.54 2.28
CA ILE A 11 -37.32 -8.76 2.20
C ILE A 11 -36.34 -8.81 1.00
N ILE A 12 -36.30 -7.86 0.06
CA ILE A 12 -35.45 -8.01 -1.15
C ILE A 12 -34.45 -6.86 -1.31
N LEU A 13 -33.47 -6.74 -0.39
CA LEU A 13 -32.20 -6.04 -0.66
C LEU A 13 -31.01 -6.69 0.09
N ALA A 14 -30.97 -8.03 0.11
CA ALA A 14 -29.75 -8.79 0.40
C ALA A 14 -29.27 -9.47 -0.89
N VAL A 15 -28.97 -8.67 -1.92
CA VAL A 15 -28.25 -9.17 -3.10
C VAL A 15 -26.79 -9.37 -2.69
N SER A 16 -26.41 -10.63 -2.64
CA SER A 16 -25.09 -11.14 -2.32
C SER A 16 -24.02 -10.60 -3.27
N CYS A 17 -23.05 -9.85 -2.75
CA CYS A 17 -21.69 -9.88 -3.29
C CYS A 17 -20.89 -10.84 -2.42
N GLN A 18 -20.99 -12.14 -2.75
CA GLN A 18 -20.02 -13.10 -2.26
C GLN A 18 -18.66 -12.73 -2.87
N MET A 19 -17.71 -12.34 -2.02
CA MET A 19 -16.32 -12.23 -2.42
C MET A 19 -15.88 -13.60 -2.92
N LYS A 20 -15.71 -13.71 -4.25
CA LYS A 20 -15.26 -14.92 -4.93
C LYS A 20 -13.84 -15.21 -4.45
N GLN A 21 -13.73 -16.11 -3.48
CA GLN A 21 -12.48 -16.72 -3.06
C GLN A 21 -12.04 -17.63 -4.21
N ASN A 22 -11.09 -17.15 -5.02
CA ASN A 22 -10.53 -17.93 -6.11
C ASN A 22 -9.60 -18.98 -5.51
N GLN A 23 -10.14 -20.18 -5.28
CA GLN A 23 -9.33 -21.39 -5.20
C GLN A 23 -8.84 -21.71 -6.61
N ASN A 24 -7.53 -21.72 -6.81
CA ASN A 24 -6.97 -22.63 -7.80
C ASN A 24 -5.77 -23.33 -7.18
N SER A 25 -5.91 -24.63 -7.08
CA SER A 25 -4.98 -25.60 -6.55
C SER A 25 -3.86 -25.86 -7.56
N ASP A 26 -2.64 -25.91 -7.04
CA ASP A 26 -1.50 -26.75 -7.38
C ASP A 26 -1.29 -27.23 -8.83
N GLU A 27 -0.22 -26.73 -9.44
CA GLU A 27 0.73 -27.60 -10.15
C GLU A 27 2.17 -27.19 -9.79
N SER A 28 2.91 -28.18 -9.31
CA SER A 28 4.25 -28.16 -8.75
C SER A 28 5.36 -27.95 -9.78
N ILE A 29 6.37 -27.13 -9.46
CA ILE A 29 7.78 -27.48 -9.71
C ILE A 29 8.61 -27.01 -8.50
N ASP A 30 9.23 -28.00 -7.88
CA ASP A 30 10.15 -27.97 -6.75
C ASP A 30 11.55 -27.61 -7.25
N GLU A 31 12.15 -26.50 -6.76
CA GLU A 31 13.62 -26.36 -6.62
C GLU A 31 13.94 -25.40 -5.46
N ASN A 32 14.07 -26.00 -4.28
CA ASN A 32 15.01 -25.66 -3.19
C ASN A 32 15.73 -24.28 -3.24
N MET A 33 15.30 -23.37 -2.38
CA MET A 33 16.22 -22.45 -1.72
C MET A 33 15.81 -22.30 -0.26
N SER A 34 16.39 -23.13 0.60
CA SER A 34 16.28 -22.94 2.04
C SER A 34 16.92 -21.62 2.43
N VAL A 35 16.10 -20.71 2.96
CA VAL A 35 16.57 -19.66 3.86
C VAL A 35 15.70 -19.79 5.10
N ASP A 36 16.21 -20.52 6.08
CA ASP A 36 15.75 -20.42 7.45
C ASP A 36 16.02 -19.00 7.94
N ASN A 37 15.01 -18.16 7.84
CA ASN A 37 14.86 -17.03 8.74
C ASN A 37 13.48 -17.12 9.36
N THR A 38 13.41 -17.83 10.49
CA THR A 38 12.33 -17.65 11.46
C THR A 38 12.44 -16.24 12.07
N GLU A 39 12.27 -15.19 11.25
CA GLU A 39 11.88 -13.87 11.72
C GLU A 39 10.38 -13.94 11.97
N THR A 40 10.02 -13.88 13.24
CA THR A 40 8.65 -13.76 13.71
C THR A 40 7.95 -12.68 12.89
N CYS A 41 7.06 -13.14 12.00
CA CYS A 41 6.21 -12.30 11.17
C CYS A 41 5.35 -11.45 12.10
N MET A 42 5.86 -10.27 12.48
CA MET A 42 4.99 -9.22 12.99
C MET A 42 4.06 -8.89 11.84
N VAL A 43 2.89 -9.50 11.93
CA VAL A 43 1.78 -9.40 11.00
C VAL A 43 1.63 -7.94 10.58
N ASP A 44 1.51 -7.75 9.27
CA ASP A 44 1.38 -6.47 8.58
C ASP A 44 0.03 -5.78 8.88
N THR A 45 -0.36 -5.74 10.15
CA THR A 45 -1.68 -5.34 10.67
C THR A 45 -1.91 -3.84 10.54
N VAL A 46 -0.85 -3.04 10.54
CA VAL A 46 -0.99 -1.58 10.48
C VAL A 46 -1.37 -1.17 9.06
N LYS A 47 -2.64 -0.80 8.88
CA LYS A 47 -3.17 -0.35 7.59
C LYS A 47 -2.48 0.95 7.16
N ALA A 48 -2.05 0.99 5.90
CA ALA A 48 -1.56 2.22 5.31
C ALA A 48 -2.73 3.18 5.01
N THR A 49 -2.55 4.46 5.30
CA THR A 49 -3.56 5.50 5.08
C THR A 49 -3.50 6.07 3.67
N ALA A 50 -2.33 6.02 3.03
CA ALA A 50 -2.10 6.56 1.70
C ALA A 50 -1.03 5.78 0.91
N ILE A 51 -1.00 5.98 -0.40
CA ILE A 51 0.05 5.48 -1.31
C ILE A 51 0.76 6.69 -1.94
N PHE A 52 2.06 6.82 -1.70
CA PHE A 52 2.91 7.87 -2.26
C PHE A 52 3.78 7.30 -3.36
N TRP A 53 3.64 7.86 -4.56
CA TRP A 53 4.49 7.52 -5.70
C TRP A 53 5.67 8.48 -5.73
N ILE A 54 6.77 8.10 -5.10
CA ILE A 54 7.87 9.02 -4.74
C ILE A 54 8.81 9.34 -5.91
N ASP A 55 8.82 8.51 -6.95
CA ASP A 55 9.70 8.62 -8.13
C ASP A 55 8.91 8.66 -9.45
N LYS A 56 7.59 8.92 -9.39
CA LYS A 56 6.69 8.86 -10.56
C LYS A 56 7.16 9.72 -11.72
N ALA A 57 7.70 10.91 -11.44
CA ALA A 57 8.15 11.84 -12.48
C ALA A 57 9.34 11.29 -13.30
N GLU A 58 10.15 10.43 -12.67
CA GLU A 58 11.29 9.77 -13.31
C GLU A 58 10.87 8.48 -14.04
N ALA A 59 9.68 7.96 -13.73
CA ALA A 59 9.10 6.73 -14.25
C ALA A 59 8.41 6.92 -15.62
N LYS A 60 9.05 7.58 -16.58
CA LYS A 60 8.44 7.86 -17.90
C LYS A 60 8.12 6.60 -18.74
N HIS A 61 8.73 5.45 -18.43
CA HIS A 61 8.57 4.19 -19.18
C HIS A 61 8.42 2.93 -18.30
N CYS A 62 8.05 3.07 -17.03
CA CYS A 62 7.89 1.89 -16.18
C CYS A 62 6.59 1.15 -16.52
N LYS A 63 6.70 -0.13 -16.92
CA LYS A 63 5.54 -1.04 -16.98
C LYS A 63 5.07 -1.33 -15.54
N ASP A 64 3.76 -1.47 -15.30
CA ASP A 64 3.22 -1.68 -13.95
C ASP A 64 3.82 -2.86 -13.18
N SER A 65 4.35 -3.87 -13.89
CA SER A 65 5.09 -5.02 -13.34
C SER A 65 6.41 -4.65 -12.64
N GLY A 66 6.94 -3.45 -12.91
CA GLY A 66 8.17 -2.92 -12.37
C GLY A 66 8.00 -2.13 -11.07
N LEU A 67 6.85 -2.18 -10.39
CA LEU A 67 6.62 -1.40 -9.16
C LEU A 67 6.91 -2.23 -7.89
N ARG A 68 7.53 -1.59 -6.90
CA ARG A 68 7.73 -2.09 -5.53
C ARG A 68 7.02 -1.17 -4.56
N THR A 69 6.45 -1.75 -3.51
CA THR A 69 5.77 -1.00 -2.45
C THR A 69 6.43 -1.31 -1.11
N ILE A 70 6.72 -0.27 -0.34
CA ILE A 70 7.39 -0.35 0.96
C ILE A 70 6.51 0.39 1.96
N LYS A 71 6.17 -0.24 3.08
CA LYS A 71 5.38 0.43 4.12
C LYS A 71 6.32 1.14 5.10
N ALA A 72 6.02 2.40 5.39
CA ALA A 72 6.82 3.25 6.25
C ALA A 72 5.92 4.10 7.16
N LYS A 73 6.43 4.41 8.35
CA LYS A 73 5.89 5.46 9.20
C LYS A 73 6.50 6.78 8.77
N VAL A 74 5.66 7.79 8.57
CA VAL A 74 6.04 9.14 8.15
C VAL A 74 5.32 10.17 9.01
N PHE A 75 5.85 11.39 9.05
CA PHE A 75 5.14 12.56 9.57
C PHE A 75 4.77 13.49 8.41
N ILE A 76 3.49 13.80 8.29
CA ILE A 76 2.98 14.70 7.25
C ILE A 76 2.74 16.07 7.85
N HIS A 77 3.50 17.06 7.39
CA HIS A 77 3.36 18.45 7.83
C HIS A 77 2.18 19.14 7.17
N GLU A 78 1.67 20.20 7.80
CA GLU A 78 0.60 21.04 7.24
C GLU A 78 1.00 21.72 5.92
N ASN A 79 2.30 21.97 5.75
CA ASN A 79 2.84 22.50 4.49
C ASN A 79 3.00 21.42 3.41
N GLY A 80 2.68 20.16 3.69
CA GLY A 80 2.75 19.02 2.79
C GLY A 80 4.12 18.34 2.65
N LYS A 81 5.13 18.79 3.39
CA LYS A 81 6.40 18.06 3.52
C LYS A 81 6.15 16.72 4.23
N VAL A 82 6.89 15.69 3.82
CA VAL A 82 6.81 14.35 4.41
C VAL A 82 8.16 13.98 5.00
N ASP A 83 8.23 13.90 6.32
CA ASP A 83 9.44 13.42 7.00
C ASP A 83 9.34 11.89 7.21
N PHE A 84 10.42 11.19 6.88
CA PHE A 84 10.54 9.77 7.16
C PHE A 84 10.80 9.54 8.65
N LEU A 85 10.13 8.54 9.24
CA LEU A 85 10.36 8.14 10.63
C LEU A 85 11.00 6.74 10.71
N SER A 86 10.36 5.74 10.10
CA SER A 86 10.87 4.37 10.11
C SER A 86 10.21 3.48 9.04
N PHE A 87 10.87 2.40 8.67
CA PHE A 87 10.22 1.33 7.89
C PHE A 87 9.49 0.37 8.82
N THR A 88 8.41 -0.24 8.33
CA THR A 88 7.77 -1.35 9.04
C THR A 88 8.56 -2.65 8.93
N LYS A 89 9.36 -2.79 7.88
CA LYS A 89 10.30 -3.89 7.66
C LYS A 89 11.66 -3.33 7.29
N LYS A 90 12.73 -3.89 7.86
CA LYS A 90 14.10 -3.49 7.54
C LYS A 90 14.35 -3.53 6.03
N GLN A 91 15.00 -2.50 5.51
CA GLN A 91 15.42 -2.40 4.11
C GLN A 91 16.96 -2.43 4.04
N SER A 92 17.52 -2.71 2.85
CA SER A 92 18.96 -2.51 2.64
C SER A 92 19.30 -1.02 2.69
N SER A 93 20.55 -0.70 3.02
CA SER A 93 21.03 0.69 3.11
C SER A 93 20.88 1.46 1.81
N GLY A 94 21.06 0.80 0.66
CA GLY A 94 20.86 1.40 -0.66
C GLY A 94 19.39 1.76 -0.92
N VAL A 95 18.47 0.86 -0.58
CA VAL A 95 17.02 1.11 -0.69
C VAL A 95 16.58 2.24 0.24
N GLU A 96 17.10 2.28 1.47
CA GLU A 96 16.82 3.38 2.40
C GLU A 96 17.29 4.72 1.85
N LYS A 97 18.54 4.81 1.38
CA LYS A 97 19.11 6.02 0.78
C LYS A 97 18.29 6.51 -0.41
N TYR A 98 17.84 5.58 -1.26
CA TYR A 98 16.97 5.88 -2.39
C TYR A 98 15.65 6.53 -1.96
N ILE A 99 14.98 5.93 -0.97
CA ILE A 99 13.68 6.41 -0.49
C ILE A 99 13.81 7.78 0.14
N LEU A 100 14.80 7.98 1.01
CA LEU A 100 15.05 9.27 1.65
C LEU A 100 15.32 10.37 0.63
N HIS A 101 16.11 10.08 -0.41
CA HIS A 101 16.38 11.05 -1.49
C HIS A 101 15.11 11.53 -2.20
N HIS A 102 14.16 10.62 -2.45
CA HIS A 102 12.93 10.97 -3.15
C HIS A 102 11.88 11.59 -2.23
N LEU A 103 11.80 11.14 -0.96
CA LEU A 103 10.93 11.74 0.04
C LEU A 103 11.31 13.19 0.36
N ASP A 104 12.60 13.53 0.38
CA ASP A 104 13.07 14.90 0.62
C ASP A 104 12.50 15.90 -0.42
N LYS A 105 12.28 15.44 -1.65
CA LYS A 105 11.69 16.22 -2.74
C LYS A 105 10.18 16.04 -2.86
N PHE A 106 9.61 15.08 -2.12
CA PHE A 106 8.20 14.74 -2.24
C PHE A 106 7.35 15.77 -1.50
N GLN A 107 6.39 16.34 -2.22
CA GLN A 107 5.55 17.41 -1.72
C GLN A 107 4.08 17.04 -1.95
N ILE A 108 3.33 16.87 -0.85
CA ILE A 108 1.89 16.68 -0.94
C ILE A 108 1.27 18.01 -1.35
N SER A 109 0.36 17.97 -2.32
CA SER A 109 -0.32 19.17 -2.78
C SER A 109 -1.27 19.71 -1.72
N LYS A 110 -1.35 21.04 -1.61
CA LYS A 110 -2.28 21.73 -0.69
C LYS A 110 -3.72 21.25 -0.87
N ARG A 111 -4.15 21.02 -2.11
CA ARG A 111 -5.48 20.49 -2.45
C ARG A 111 -5.77 19.13 -1.79
N MET A 112 -4.78 18.25 -1.70
CA MET A 112 -4.97 16.94 -1.06
C MET A 112 -5.14 17.05 0.46
N LEU A 113 -4.47 18.02 1.08
CA LEU A 113 -4.58 18.29 2.52
C LEU A 113 -5.90 19.01 2.83
N GLU A 114 -6.18 20.14 2.18
CA GLU A 114 -7.40 20.93 2.37
C GLU A 114 -8.67 20.15 2.00
N GLY A 115 -8.57 19.27 1.00
CA GLY A 115 -9.66 18.39 0.60
C GLY A 115 -9.88 17.18 1.53
N GLY A 116 -9.05 17.02 2.57
CA GLY A 116 -9.15 15.91 3.52
C GLY A 116 -8.78 14.52 2.96
N TYR A 117 -8.19 14.46 1.76
CA TYR A 117 -7.73 13.20 1.16
C TYR A 117 -6.53 12.62 1.90
N ILE A 118 -5.70 13.49 2.47
CA ILE A 118 -4.53 13.14 3.29
C ILE A 118 -4.60 13.93 4.57
N GLN A 119 -4.52 13.24 5.71
CA GLN A 119 -4.43 13.88 7.02
C GLN A 119 -2.98 14.29 7.32
N THR A 120 -2.78 15.26 8.22
CA THR A 120 -1.45 15.61 8.74
C THR A 120 -1.09 14.76 9.96
N GLY A 121 0.16 14.83 10.40
CA GLY A 121 0.68 14.08 11.54
C GLY A 121 1.29 12.72 11.18
N GLU A 122 1.52 11.90 12.21
CA GLU A 122 2.14 10.58 12.06
C GLU A 122 1.20 9.56 11.41
N GLN A 123 1.66 8.93 10.33
CA GLN A 123 0.88 7.94 9.60
C GLN A 123 1.75 6.81 9.05
N PHE A 124 1.13 5.65 8.84
CA PHE A 124 1.71 4.59 8.05
C PHE A 124 1.26 4.74 6.60
N VAL A 125 2.20 4.77 5.67
CA VAL A 125 1.94 4.95 4.24
C VAL A 125 2.64 3.88 3.43
N GLN A 126 2.17 3.66 2.22
CA GLN A 126 2.83 2.84 1.21
C GLN A 126 3.63 3.73 0.27
N LEU A 127 4.95 3.56 0.26
CA LEU A 127 5.86 4.20 -0.68
C LEU A 127 5.98 3.30 -1.90
N ARG A 128 5.42 3.76 -3.03
CA ARG A 128 5.47 3.06 -4.31
C ARG A 128 6.59 3.66 -5.16
N CYS A 129 7.47 2.78 -5.63
CA CYS A 129 8.70 3.12 -6.34
C CYS A 129 9.03 2.08 -7.41
N MET A 130 9.94 2.40 -8.31
CA MET A 130 10.38 1.49 -9.38
C MET A 130 11.36 0.43 -8.87
N ARG A 131 11.03 -0.85 -9.11
CA ARG A 131 11.81 -2.04 -8.72
C ARG A 131 13.19 -2.05 -9.37
N GLU A 132 13.30 -1.69 -10.64
CA GLU A 132 14.58 -1.70 -11.39
C GLU A 132 15.62 -0.79 -10.72
N LYS A 133 15.20 0.39 -10.26
CA LYS A 133 16.05 1.32 -9.51
C LYS A 133 16.51 0.75 -8.18
N LEU A 134 15.63 0.00 -7.50
CA LEU A 134 15.95 -0.60 -6.21
C LEU A 134 16.84 -1.83 -6.32
N GLN A 135 16.70 -2.66 -7.36
CA GLN A 135 17.56 -3.83 -7.56
C GLN A 135 19.02 -3.46 -7.79
N ALA A 136 19.28 -2.32 -8.43
CA ALA A 136 20.64 -1.78 -8.58
C ALA A 136 21.28 -1.30 -7.26
N MET A 137 20.55 -1.36 -6.14
CA MET A 137 20.94 -0.82 -4.82
C MET A 137 20.85 -1.84 -3.68
N GLN A 138 20.63 -3.13 -4.01
CA GLN A 138 20.66 -4.24 -3.06
C GLN A 138 22.10 -4.68 -2.78
#